data_AF-A0A6A6LVR1-F1
#
_entry.id   AF-A0A6A6LVR1-F1
#
_cell.length_a   1.000
_cell.length_b   1.000
_cell.length_c   1.000
_cell.angle_alpha   90.00
_cell.angle_beta   90.00
_cell.angle_gamma   90.00
#
_symmetry.space_group_name_H-M   'P 1'
#
loop_
_entity.id
_entity.type
_entity.pdbx_description
1 polymer ?
#
loop_
_entity_poly.entity_id
_entity_poly.type
_entity_poly.pdbx_seq_one_letter_code
_entity_poly.pdbx_strand_id
1 'polypeptide(L)'
;MSVVGDGYMARVITFENIAGPSKNQAVALRVGSGQSAFYRCDVIAYQDTLYIHTLRQFYVKCIIIGSVDFIFGNAAAVFQDCDIHARRPNPVTAQGREDPIQNPGIVIQNCRIGATQDLLAVQDSFQSYLGGP
;
A
#
# COMPACT_ATOMS: atom_id res chain seq x y z
N MET A 1 6.76 -4.26 10.33
CA MET A 1 5.99 -3.92 11.55
C MET A 1 4.59 -4.51 11.46
N SER A 2 4.00 -4.96 12.57
CA SER A 2 2.60 -5.43 12.63
C SER A 2 1.84 -4.67 13.71
N VAL A 3 0.68 -4.12 13.36
CA VAL A 3 -0.15 -3.30 14.25
C VAL A 3 -1.54 -3.92 14.37
N VAL A 4 -1.97 -4.19 15.60
CA VAL A 4 -3.28 -4.83 15.90
C VAL A 4 -4.08 -4.14 17.00
N GLY A 5 -3.46 -3.30 17.83
CA GLY A 5 -4.18 -2.55 18.86
C GLY A 5 -4.99 -1.42 18.24
N ASP A 6 -6.27 -1.31 18.59
CA ASP A 6 -7.19 -0.29 18.05
C ASP A 6 -6.73 1.14 18.35
N GLY A 7 -7.10 2.07 17.46
CA GLY A 7 -6.75 3.48 17.58
C GLY A 7 -5.27 3.79 17.39
N TYR A 8 -4.51 2.88 16.76
CA TYR A 8 -3.09 3.11 16.52
C TYR A 8 -2.87 4.33 15.63
N MET A 9 -1.96 5.20 16.05
CA MET A 9 -1.56 6.38 15.29
C MET A 9 -0.05 6.39 15.09
N ALA A 10 0.37 6.69 13.87
CA ALA A 10 1.77 6.95 13.54
C ALA A 10 1.90 8.24 12.73
N ARG A 11 3.02 8.93 12.94
CA ARG A 11 3.33 10.18 12.25
C ARG A 11 4.83 10.32 12.04
N VAL A 12 5.24 10.79 10.86
CA VAL A 12 6.64 11.15 10.53
C VAL A 12 7.59 10.00 10.88
N ILE A 13 7.32 8.83 10.30
CA ILE A 13 8.11 7.62 10.47
C ILE A 13 8.10 6.78 9.18
N THR A 14 9.22 6.12 8.92
CA THR A 14 9.37 5.19 7.79
C THR A 14 9.27 3.75 8.27
N PHE A 15 8.42 2.96 7.61
CA PHE A 15 8.35 1.51 7.72
C PHE A 15 8.94 0.91 6.45
N GLU A 16 10.07 0.22 6.56
CA GLU A 16 10.78 -0.32 5.40
C GLU A 16 11.09 -1.81 5.56
N ASN A 17 10.97 -2.55 4.45
CA ASN A 17 11.48 -3.92 4.34
C ASN A 17 12.48 -4.01 3.17
N ILE A 18 13.73 -4.35 3.51
CA ILE A 18 14.88 -4.35 2.59
C ILE A 18 15.17 -5.72 1.94
N ALA A 19 14.25 -6.68 2.01
CA ALA A 19 14.46 -8.03 1.45
C ALA A 19 14.78 -8.01 -0.06
N GLY A 20 14.25 -7.04 -0.79
CA GLY A 20 14.48 -6.87 -2.23
C GLY A 20 13.55 -7.72 -3.11
N PRO A 21 13.57 -7.50 -4.44
CA PRO A 21 12.61 -8.08 -5.36
C PRO A 21 12.80 -9.58 -5.62
N SER A 22 13.96 -10.14 -5.26
CA SER A 22 14.26 -11.58 -5.43
C SER A 22 13.71 -12.47 -4.31
N LYS A 23 13.12 -11.87 -3.28
CA LYS A 23 12.59 -12.56 -2.10
C LYS A 23 11.07 -12.74 -2.13
N ASN A 24 10.42 -12.39 -3.24
CA ASN A 24 8.96 -12.41 -3.37
C ASN A 24 8.31 -11.54 -2.28
N GLN A 25 7.24 -12.02 -1.62
CA GLN A 25 6.46 -11.29 -0.63
C GLN A 25 7.31 -10.80 0.56
N ALA A 26 7.30 -9.49 0.81
CA ALA A 26 8.06 -8.88 1.90
C ALA A 26 7.36 -7.63 2.46
N VAL A 27 6.47 -7.85 3.44
CA VAL A 27 5.66 -6.79 4.06
C VAL A 27 6.51 -5.83 4.90
N ALA A 28 6.38 -4.52 4.65
CA ALA A 28 6.94 -3.47 5.50
C ALA A 28 6.01 -3.14 6.67
N LEU A 29 4.70 -3.01 6.39
CA LEU A 29 3.69 -2.69 7.38
C LEU A 29 2.44 -3.55 7.19
N ARG A 30 2.03 -4.27 8.25
CA ARG A 30 0.73 -4.94 8.32
C ARG A 30 -0.15 -4.25 9.34
N VAL A 31 -1.37 -3.87 8.93
CA VAL A 31 -2.33 -3.16 9.78
C VAL A 31 -3.62 -3.97 9.89
N GLY A 32 -3.94 -4.38 11.11
CA GLY A 32 -5.22 -4.97 11.49
C GLY A 32 -5.83 -4.26 12.70
N SER A 33 -5.64 -2.93 12.76
CA SER A 33 -6.09 -2.06 13.85
C SER A 33 -7.26 -1.20 13.38
N GLY A 34 -8.38 -1.25 14.12
CA GLY A 34 -9.54 -0.43 13.82
C GLY A 34 -9.35 1.02 14.23
N GLN A 35 -9.86 1.95 13.41
CA GLN A 35 -9.74 3.39 13.64
C GLN A 35 -8.27 3.85 13.68
N SER A 36 -7.41 3.19 12.90
CA SER A 36 -6.00 3.54 12.80
C SER A 36 -5.76 4.67 11.81
N ALA A 37 -4.76 5.50 12.10
CA ALA A 37 -4.40 6.66 11.28
C ALA A 37 -2.89 6.81 11.10
N PHE A 38 -2.48 7.13 9.87
CA PHE A 38 -1.09 7.34 9.49
C PHE A 38 -0.96 8.70 8.81
N TYR A 39 -0.10 9.57 9.33
CA TYR A 39 0.10 10.92 8.79
C TYR A 39 1.57 11.20 8.48
N ARG A 40 1.89 11.47 7.21
CA ARG A 40 3.29 11.68 6.77
C ARG A 40 4.19 10.50 7.14
N CYS A 41 3.71 9.29 6.90
CA CYS A 41 4.51 8.08 7.05
C CYS A 41 4.95 7.59 5.69
N ASP A 42 6.11 6.96 5.65
CA ASP A 42 6.62 6.31 4.45
C ASP A 42 6.50 4.80 4.63
N VAL A 43 5.99 4.09 3.63
CA VAL A 43 5.92 2.62 3.62
C VAL A 43 6.59 2.12 2.35
N ILE A 44 7.72 1.43 2.52
CA ILE A 44 8.66 1.14 1.44
C ILE A 44 9.01 -0.35 1.43
N ALA A 45 8.73 -1.04 0.32
CA ALA A 45 9.27 -2.37 0.05
C ALA A 45 9.23 -2.66 -1.47
N TYR A 46 9.12 -3.94 -1.83
CA TYR A 46 8.89 -4.41 -3.19
C TYR A 46 7.49 -5.05 -3.28
N GLN A 47 7.41 -6.39 -3.32
CA GLN A 47 6.14 -7.11 -3.33
C GLN A 47 5.49 -7.11 -1.94
N ASP A 48 4.18 -6.91 -1.90
CA ASP A 48 3.34 -6.94 -0.68
C ASP A 48 3.74 -5.86 0.36
N THR A 49 4.06 -4.64 -0.09
CA THR A 49 4.61 -3.57 0.77
C THR A 49 3.72 -3.23 1.98
N LEU A 50 2.45 -2.90 1.73
CA LEU A 50 1.49 -2.48 2.74
C LEU A 50 0.30 -3.46 2.78
N TYR A 51 0.25 -4.25 3.84
CA TYR A 51 -0.85 -5.18 4.10
C TYR A 51 -1.94 -4.50 4.94
N ILE A 52 -2.93 -3.93 4.28
CA ILE A 52 -4.17 -3.41 4.88
C ILE A 52 -5.12 -4.56 5.26
N HIS A 53 -4.69 -5.41 6.20
CA HIS A 53 -5.32 -6.69 6.51
C HIS A 53 -6.83 -6.62 6.76
N THR A 54 -7.29 -5.72 7.65
CA THR A 54 -8.71 -5.66 8.03
C THR A 54 -9.07 -4.33 8.73
N LEU A 55 -10.36 -4.12 9.03
CA LEU A 55 -10.93 -2.99 9.76
C LEU A 55 -10.78 -1.64 9.04
N ARG A 56 -11.10 -0.54 9.74
CA ARG A 56 -11.11 0.83 9.21
C ARG A 56 -9.75 1.51 9.41
N GLN A 57 -9.17 2.02 8.33
CA GLN A 57 -7.82 2.59 8.31
C GLN A 57 -7.78 3.88 7.48
N PHE A 58 -6.98 4.86 7.91
CA PHE A 58 -6.82 6.14 7.21
C PHE A 58 -5.35 6.52 7.02
N TYR A 59 -4.96 6.83 5.79
CA TYR A 59 -3.61 7.22 5.41
C TYR A 59 -3.65 8.60 4.76
N VAL A 60 -2.91 9.57 5.30
CA VAL A 60 -2.95 10.95 4.81
C VAL A 60 -1.56 11.56 4.66
N LYS A 61 -1.27 12.13 3.47
CA LYS A 61 0.05 12.67 3.10
C LYS A 61 1.20 11.68 3.30
N CYS A 62 0.92 10.40 3.09
CA CYS A 62 1.89 9.33 3.19
C CYS A 62 2.56 9.07 1.83
N ILE A 63 3.74 8.45 1.87
CA ILE A 63 4.41 7.93 0.68
C ILE A 63 4.33 6.41 0.73
N ILE A 64 3.85 5.78 -0.34
CA ILE A 64 3.81 4.33 -0.47
C ILE A 64 4.58 3.93 -1.74
N ILE A 65 5.61 3.10 -1.57
CA ILE A 65 6.48 2.69 -2.66
C ILE A 65 6.62 1.16 -2.68
N GLY A 66 6.28 0.53 -3.81
CA GLY A 66 6.38 -0.91 -3.97
C GLY A 66 6.33 -1.36 -5.43
N SER A 67 6.28 -2.68 -5.67
CA SER A 67 6.27 -3.26 -7.01
C SER A 67 5.00 -4.02 -7.36
N VAL A 68 4.71 -5.12 -6.65
CA VAL A 68 3.61 -6.05 -6.98
C VAL A 68 2.65 -6.05 -5.80
N ASP A 69 1.36 -5.85 -6.07
CA ASP A 69 0.28 -5.90 -5.08
C ASP A 69 0.61 -5.10 -3.81
N PHE A 70 1.26 -3.96 -3.99
CA PHE A 70 1.99 -3.33 -2.89
C PHE A 70 1.09 -2.56 -1.92
N ILE A 71 -0.20 -2.39 -2.26
CA ILE A 71 -1.27 -2.08 -1.32
C ILE A 71 -2.32 -3.19 -1.44
N PHE A 72 -2.41 -4.07 -0.45
CA PHE A 72 -3.27 -5.25 -0.54
C PHE A 72 -3.96 -5.61 0.77
N GLY A 73 -5.09 -6.31 0.67
CA GLY A 73 -5.84 -6.82 1.81
C GLY A 73 -7.34 -6.54 1.72
N ASN A 74 -8.02 -6.60 2.87
CA ASN A 74 -9.48 -6.54 2.95
C ASN A 74 -9.96 -5.54 4.03
N ALA A 75 -9.24 -4.43 4.20
CA ALA A 75 -9.66 -3.31 5.04
C ALA A 75 -10.64 -2.37 4.32
N ALA A 76 -11.37 -1.58 5.11
CA ALA A 76 -11.96 -0.33 4.65
C ALA A 76 -10.92 0.78 4.80
N ALA A 77 -10.14 1.03 3.74
CA ALA A 77 -8.99 1.90 3.77
C ALA A 77 -9.15 3.10 2.83
N VAL A 78 -8.88 4.30 3.34
CA VAL A 78 -8.82 5.52 2.53
C VAL A 78 -7.40 6.07 2.55
N PHE A 79 -6.87 6.32 1.37
CA PHE A 79 -5.62 7.04 1.12
C PHE A 79 -5.96 8.42 0.59
N GLN A 80 -5.53 9.47 1.28
CA GLN A 80 -5.81 10.85 0.93
C GLN A 80 -4.54 11.69 0.83
N ASP A 81 -4.40 12.46 -0.25
CA ASP A 81 -3.23 13.33 -0.50
C ASP A 81 -1.88 12.59 -0.50
N CYS A 82 -1.88 11.28 -0.73
CA CYS A 82 -0.69 10.44 -0.70
C CYS A 82 0.08 10.46 -2.02
N ASP A 83 1.36 10.12 -1.94
CA ASP A 83 2.23 9.81 -3.07
C ASP A 83 2.38 8.28 -3.19
N ILE A 84 1.98 7.71 -4.31
CA ILE A 84 1.96 6.27 -4.54
C ILE A 84 2.83 5.97 -5.77
N HIS A 85 3.99 5.34 -5.56
CA HIS A 85 4.99 5.14 -6.61
C HIS A 85 5.32 3.67 -6.86
N ALA A 86 5.12 3.21 -8.10
CA ALA A 86 5.51 1.87 -8.52
C ALA A 86 7.01 1.79 -8.86
N ARG A 87 7.66 0.68 -8.50
CA ARG A 87 9.08 0.33 -8.81
C ARG A 87 9.25 -0.64 -9.97
N ARG A 88 8.23 -1.42 -10.28
CA ARG A 88 8.20 -2.39 -11.39
C ARG A 88 6.78 -2.46 -11.93
N PRO A 89 6.57 -2.95 -13.16
CA PRO A 89 5.22 -3.31 -13.59
C PRO A 89 4.59 -4.25 -12.61
N ASN A 90 3.33 -3.98 -12.30
CA ASN A 90 2.32 -4.88 -11.79
C ASN A 90 1.19 -3.99 -11.22
N PRO A 91 0.03 -4.57 -10.87
CA PRO A 91 -1.03 -3.83 -10.22
C PRO A 91 -0.59 -3.11 -8.95
N VAL A 92 -1.07 -1.88 -8.77
CA VAL A 92 -0.84 -1.05 -7.57
C VAL A 92 -1.59 -1.62 -6.36
N THR A 93 -2.82 -2.09 -6.57
CA THR A 93 -3.65 -2.66 -5.51
C THR A 93 -4.09 -4.10 -5.79
N ALA A 94 -4.19 -4.93 -4.75
CA ALA A 94 -4.91 -6.20 -4.76
C ALA A 94 -5.95 -6.23 -3.64
N GLN A 95 -7.21 -5.98 -3.99
CA GLN A 95 -8.31 -5.87 -3.04
C GLN A 95 -8.97 -7.26 -2.87
N GLY A 96 -8.94 -7.80 -1.65
CA GLY A 96 -9.36 -9.17 -1.36
C GLY A 96 -10.80 -9.33 -0.86
N ARG A 97 -11.77 -8.53 -1.34
CA ARG A 97 -13.16 -8.70 -0.91
C ARG A 97 -13.77 -9.88 -1.65
N GLU A 98 -14.05 -10.94 -0.92
CA GLU A 98 -14.67 -12.16 -1.46
C GLU A 98 -16.20 -12.17 -1.27
N ASP A 99 -16.72 -11.51 -0.22
CA ASP A 99 -18.15 -11.52 0.11
C ASP A 99 -18.79 -10.14 -0.14
N PRO A 100 -19.85 -10.06 -0.99
CA PRO A 100 -20.51 -8.80 -1.34
C PRO A 100 -21.22 -8.11 -0.15
N ILE A 101 -21.47 -8.81 0.96
CA ILE A 101 -22.09 -8.24 2.18
C ILE A 101 -21.06 -7.47 3.01
N GLN A 102 -19.77 -7.75 2.83
CA GLN A 102 -18.73 -7.02 3.52
C GLN A 102 -18.59 -5.61 2.94
N ASN A 103 -18.28 -4.64 3.81
CA ASN A 103 -18.01 -3.25 3.44
C ASN A 103 -16.51 -2.82 3.41
N PRO A 104 -15.54 -3.67 3.02
CA PRO A 104 -14.16 -3.26 2.80
C PRO A 104 -14.00 -2.70 1.38
N GLY A 105 -12.91 -1.98 1.18
CA GLY A 105 -12.61 -1.33 -0.07
C GLY A 105 -11.40 -0.42 0.08
N ILE A 106 -10.69 -0.23 -1.02
CA ILE A 106 -9.57 0.72 -1.11
C ILE A 106 -10.10 1.97 -1.84
N VAL A 107 -10.01 3.11 -1.17
CA VAL A 107 -10.30 4.41 -1.78
C VAL A 107 -9.00 5.20 -1.89
N ILE A 108 -8.66 5.63 -3.10
CA ILE A 108 -7.52 6.50 -3.38
C ILE A 108 -8.07 7.87 -3.80
N GLN A 109 -7.94 8.86 -2.94
CA GLN A 109 -8.55 10.19 -3.10
C GLN A 109 -7.47 11.28 -3.12
N ASN A 110 -7.44 12.10 -4.18
CA ASN A 110 -6.48 13.20 -4.32
C ASN A 110 -5.00 12.77 -4.18
N CYS A 111 -4.70 11.51 -4.51
CA CYS A 111 -3.33 10.99 -4.50
C CYS A 111 -2.63 11.26 -5.83
N ARG A 112 -1.30 11.30 -5.78
CA ARG A 112 -0.44 11.29 -6.97
C ARG A 112 0.05 9.86 -7.17
N ILE A 113 -0.34 9.24 -8.29
CA ILE A 113 0.13 7.91 -8.68
C ILE A 113 1.18 8.09 -9.77
N GLY A 114 2.35 7.49 -9.58
CA GLY A 114 3.43 7.56 -10.57
C GLY A 114 4.38 6.38 -10.48
N ALA A 115 5.51 6.52 -11.16
CA ALA A 115 6.59 5.56 -11.17
C ALA A 115 7.84 6.17 -10.53
N THR A 116 8.67 5.31 -9.94
CA THR A 116 10.02 5.67 -9.50
C THR A 116 10.98 5.74 -10.69
N GLN A 117 12.13 6.41 -10.51
CA GLN A 117 13.06 6.71 -11.61
C GLN A 117 13.59 5.45 -12.31
N ASP A 118 13.80 4.37 -11.56
CA ASP A 118 14.22 3.07 -12.07
C ASP A 118 13.15 2.40 -12.95
N LEU A 119 11.86 2.60 -12.66
CA LEU A 119 10.78 2.14 -13.53
C LEU A 119 10.60 3.04 -14.77
N LEU A 120 10.69 4.36 -14.60
CA LEU A 120 10.55 5.31 -15.71
C LEU A 120 11.58 5.05 -16.83
N ALA A 121 12.79 4.61 -16.48
CA ALA A 121 13.84 4.27 -17.44
C ALA A 121 13.49 3.07 -18.35
N VAL A 122 12.51 2.25 -17.97
CA VAL A 122 12.14 1.01 -18.66
C VAL A 122 10.64 0.88 -18.89
N GLN A 123 9.88 1.97 -18.72
CA GLN A 123 8.40 1.95 -18.73
C GLN A 123 7.81 1.38 -20.02
N ASP A 124 8.45 1.59 -21.16
CA ASP A 124 7.95 1.12 -22.47
C ASP A 124 8.00 -0.41 -22.59
N SER A 125 8.84 -1.05 -21.76
CA SER A 125 8.96 -2.51 -21.69
C SER A 125 7.90 -3.14 -20.79
N PHE A 126 7.11 -2.33 -20.06
CA PHE A 126 6.29 -2.86 -18.99
C PHE A 126 4.96 -2.13 -18.75
N GLN A 127 3.85 -2.88 -18.70
CA GLN A 127 2.54 -2.33 -18.34
C GLN A 127 2.33 -2.28 -16.81
N SER A 128 1.76 -1.18 -16.33
CA SER A 128 1.33 -1.02 -14.94
C SER A 128 -0.18 -0.83 -14.89
N TYR A 129 -0.83 -1.39 -13.87
CA TYR A 129 -2.28 -1.34 -13.70
C TYR A 129 -2.63 -0.73 -12.34
N LEU A 130 -3.82 -0.14 -12.22
CA LEU A 130 -4.28 0.38 -10.93
C LEU A 130 -4.61 -0.74 -9.94
N GLY A 131 -5.04 -1.90 -10.43
CA GLY A 131 -5.27 -3.07 -9.60
C GLY A 131 -5.45 -4.35 -10.41
N GLY A 132 -5.33 -5.49 -9.73
CA GLY A 132 -5.65 -6.82 -10.24
C GLY A 132 -6.68 -7.49 -9.31
N PRO A 133 -7.58 -8.33 -9.86
CA PRO A 133 -8.53 -9.10 -9.04
C PRO A 133 -7.83 -10.19 -8.22
#